data_AF-A0A8T2HNT3-F1
#
_entry.id   AF-A0A8T2HNT3-F1
#
_cell.length_a   1.000
_cell.length_b   1.000
_cell.length_c   1.000
_cell.angle_alpha   90.00
_cell.angle_beta   90.00
_cell.angle_gamma   90.00
#
_symmetry.space_group_name_H-M   'P 1'
#
loop_
_entity.id
_entity.type
_entity.pdbx_description
1 polymer ?
#
loop_
_entity_poly.entity_id
_entity_poly.type
_entity_poly.pdbx_seq_one_letter_code
_entity_poly.pdbx_strand_id
1 'polypeptide(L)'
;MLTLKIHITPKGWIKPPSRARCIAQASSNAASPVTHPLSLLQWLVTTQGASPLDLKVERTFRGEDLGYGLIATQEINPEDTILSVPLSSALTSEGASETEWSIHMAENILRVIKHGENTPWLDSLPKNINLPWLYWSSEEVAEFQELDTINEAYNLRTVFDTAVQRLCSGGNGNGNTAQYRPAEVAYALSLVHSRSFLSSGVHVWVPGVDLCNHNGEKANATVRCIHNPDVCQGSAATEEIAPPQMNSTPRPSIFELVAGEQGIQKGEEVTISYGKWPNDVFLLLFGFIPKGNEYDGLVLFQNLDEIVEFIAGVIAQGTGVEAESIDPIKDTDSRKQWYTELSKELSAGGEEEEGAVSVDIENDYTRMVLTPSGIDYRLLEGVGACLKLFVASTLASGAFHDVESCDAHKIEKNEEFLQALNVPILIATRCQQVLAGFSTSLEDDEKAVETARGNYKTALEYRIGKKRILHSALAHFILQAQ
;
A
#
# COMPACT_ATOMS: atom_id res chain seq x y z
N MET A 1 -3.41 19.23 -1.01
CA MET A 1 -3.78 17.84 -1.35
C MET A 1 -2.52 17.03 -1.54
N LEU A 2 -1.98 16.46 -0.47
CA LEU A 2 -0.94 15.43 -0.51
C LEU A 2 -1.25 14.41 0.59
N THR A 3 -2.53 14.06 0.73
CA THR A 3 -2.93 12.92 1.55
C THR A 3 -2.34 11.73 0.82
N LEU A 4 -1.58 10.87 1.49
CA LEU A 4 -1.32 9.52 0.99
C LEU A 4 -2.61 8.69 1.12
N LYS A 5 -3.73 9.23 0.61
CA LYS A 5 -4.77 8.43 0.01
C LYS A 5 -4.07 7.80 -1.18
N ILE A 6 -3.99 6.48 -1.21
CA ILE A 6 -3.76 5.75 -2.46
C ILE A 6 -4.98 6.09 -3.34
N HIS A 7 -4.92 7.23 -4.00
CA HIS A 7 -5.91 7.81 -4.91
C HIS A 7 -5.10 8.30 -6.11
N ILE A 8 -4.94 7.39 -7.07
CA ILE A 8 -4.47 7.71 -8.41
C ILE A 8 -5.57 8.59 -9.02
N THR A 9 -5.24 9.85 -9.31
CA THR A 9 -6.17 10.73 -10.05
C THR A 9 -6.04 10.42 -11.55
N PRO A 10 -7.14 10.36 -12.31
CA PRO A 10 -7.12 10.00 -13.72
C PRO A 10 -6.85 11.24 -14.58
N LYS A 11 -5.61 11.76 -14.62
CA LYS A 11 -5.22 12.73 -15.66
C LYS A 11 -3.75 12.63 -16.06
N GLY A 12 -3.53 12.17 -17.29
CA GLY A 12 -2.41 12.58 -18.12
C GLY A 12 -1.18 11.68 -18.04
N TRP A 13 -1.03 10.84 -19.07
CA TRP A 13 0.15 10.06 -19.39
C TRP A 13 1.38 10.99 -19.51
N ILE A 14 2.30 10.92 -18.55
CA ILE A 14 3.60 11.59 -18.66
C ILE A 14 4.58 10.56 -19.21
N LYS A 15 5.15 10.82 -20.39
CA LYS A 15 6.26 10.02 -20.94
C LYS A 15 7.39 9.93 -19.90
N PRO A 16 8.01 8.75 -19.70
CA PRO A 16 9.07 8.59 -18.72
C PRO A 16 10.22 9.58 -19.03
N PRO A 17 10.75 10.29 -18.02
CA PRO A 17 11.91 11.16 -18.22
C PRO A 17 13.11 10.33 -18.66
N SER A 18 13.74 10.74 -19.76
CA SER A 18 14.80 9.98 -20.45
C SER A 18 16.15 9.92 -19.73
N ARG A 19 16.24 10.29 -18.44
CA ARG A 19 17.45 10.15 -17.62
C ARG A 19 17.10 10.05 -16.13
N ALA A 20 16.95 8.83 -15.61
CA ALA A 20 16.98 8.57 -14.18
C ALA A 20 18.44 8.68 -13.70
N ARG A 21 18.73 9.62 -12.78
CA ARG A 21 19.97 9.57 -12.00
C ARG A 21 19.73 8.61 -10.83
N CYS A 22 20.37 7.45 -10.84
CA CYS A 22 20.58 6.70 -9.60
C CYS A 22 21.26 7.64 -8.60
N ILE A 23 20.68 7.81 -7.41
CA ILE A 23 21.40 8.38 -6.29
C ILE A 23 22.49 7.36 -5.97
N ALA A 24 23.74 7.68 -6.31
CA ALA A 24 24.87 6.81 -6.08
C ALA A 24 24.86 6.33 -4.63
N GLN A 25 24.95 5.01 -4.44
CA GLN A 25 25.16 4.40 -3.13
C GLN A 25 26.30 5.13 -2.43
N ALA A 26 26.05 5.63 -1.23
CA ALA A 26 27.11 6.20 -0.41
C ALA A 26 28.18 5.12 -0.20
N SER A 27 29.39 5.37 -0.72
CA SER A 27 30.54 4.47 -0.58
C SER A 27 30.67 3.96 0.84
N SER A 28 30.89 2.65 0.95
CA SER A 28 31.18 1.92 2.18
C SER A 28 32.47 2.42 2.84
N ASN A 29 32.36 3.47 3.64
CA ASN A 29 33.30 3.63 4.73
C ASN A 29 32.82 2.69 5.83
N ALA A 30 33.54 1.57 6.00
CA ALA A 30 33.43 0.72 7.17
C ALA A 30 33.88 1.53 8.40
N ALA A 31 32.98 2.36 8.94
CA ALA A 31 33.12 2.86 10.29
C ALA A 31 33.11 1.63 11.20
N SER A 32 34.16 1.49 12.00
CA SER A 32 34.22 0.48 13.06
C SER A 32 32.96 0.60 13.92
N PRO A 33 32.36 -0.51 14.40
CA PRO A 33 31.18 -0.43 15.24
C PRO A 33 31.53 0.44 16.46
N VAL A 34 30.86 1.59 16.57
CA VAL A 34 30.90 2.38 17.79
C VAL A 34 30.24 1.50 18.84
N THR A 35 31.04 0.90 19.71
CA THR A 35 30.53 0.11 20.83
C THR A 35 29.93 1.10 21.83
N HIS A 36 28.63 1.37 21.71
CA HIS A 36 27.90 2.03 22.77
C HIS A 36 27.96 1.18 24.04
N PRO A 37 28.15 1.80 25.22
CA PRO A 37 28.27 1.06 26.47
C PRO A 37 26.98 0.34 26.88
N LEU A 38 25.84 0.71 26.29
CA LEU A 38 24.53 0.09 26.52
C LEU A 38 23.97 -0.47 25.21
N SER A 39 23.29 -1.62 25.28
CA SER A 39 22.43 -2.06 24.19
C SER A 39 21.22 -1.11 24.05
N LEU A 40 20.57 -1.11 22.88
CA LEU A 40 19.33 -0.33 22.65
C LEU A 40 18.30 -0.54 23.77
N LEU A 41 17.98 -1.80 24.07
CA LEU A 41 16.94 -2.15 25.03
C LEU A 41 17.32 -1.72 26.46
N GLN A 42 18.59 -1.86 26.82
CA GLN A 42 19.09 -1.38 28.11
C GLN A 42 19.03 0.15 28.20
N TRP A 43 19.36 0.86 27.12
CA TRP A 43 19.25 2.31 27.05
C TRP A 43 17.79 2.78 27.17
N LEU A 44 16.84 2.12 26.51
CA LEU A 44 15.42 2.44 26.62
C LEU A 44 14.93 2.36 28.07
N VAL A 45 15.28 1.28 28.76
CA VAL A 45 14.86 1.05 30.14
C VAL A 45 15.53 2.03 31.11
N THR A 46 16.85 2.20 31.00
CA THR A 46 17.63 2.98 31.97
C THR A 46 17.56 4.49 31.76
N THR A 47 17.33 4.94 30.53
CA THR A 47 17.44 6.35 30.15
C THR A 47 16.11 6.94 29.65
N GLN A 48 15.28 6.14 28.97
CA GLN A 48 14.02 6.62 28.36
C GLN A 48 12.77 6.26 29.19
N GLY A 49 12.95 5.57 30.33
CA GLY A 49 11.84 5.20 31.21
C GLY A 49 10.98 4.07 30.64
N ALA A 50 11.51 3.26 29.71
CA ALA A 50 10.81 2.09 29.22
C ALA A 50 10.70 1.01 30.30
N SER A 51 9.70 0.14 30.17
CA SER A 51 9.44 -0.95 31.11
C SER A 51 8.98 -2.23 30.37
N PRO A 52 9.03 -3.42 30.99
CA PRO A 52 9.61 -3.73 32.31
C PRO A 52 11.13 -3.56 32.35
N LEU A 53 11.71 -3.45 33.56
CA LEU A 53 13.16 -3.33 33.73
C LEU A 53 13.92 -4.59 33.27
N ASP A 54 13.32 -5.75 33.51
CA ASP A 54 13.83 -7.07 33.13
C ASP A 54 13.15 -7.51 31.83
N LEU A 55 13.68 -7.01 30.70
CA LEU A 55 13.11 -7.30 29.38
C LEU A 55 13.35 -8.77 29.01
N LYS A 56 12.27 -9.44 28.61
CA LYS A 56 12.27 -10.84 28.17
C LYS A 56 12.65 -11.02 26.70
N VAL A 57 13.25 -9.99 26.10
CA VAL A 57 13.56 -9.94 24.66
C VAL A 57 14.94 -9.36 24.41
N GLU A 58 15.55 -9.78 23.30
CA GLU A 58 16.80 -9.21 22.79
C GLU A 58 16.72 -8.90 21.31
N ARG A 59 17.50 -7.90 20.87
CA ARG A 59 17.64 -7.55 19.45
C ARG A 59 18.61 -8.53 18.79
N THR A 60 18.12 -9.27 17.79
CA THR A 60 18.91 -10.28 17.06
C THR A 60 18.83 -10.06 15.56
N PHE A 61 19.94 -10.25 14.86
CA PHE A 61 19.96 -10.24 13.38
C PHE A 61 19.45 -11.58 12.85
N ARG A 62 18.41 -11.54 12.01
CA ARG A 62 17.67 -12.70 11.49
C ARG A 62 18.04 -13.10 10.06
N GLY A 63 19.02 -12.41 9.48
CA GLY A 63 19.48 -12.62 8.11
C GLY A 63 19.16 -11.43 7.22
N GLU A 64 19.69 -11.45 6.00
CA GLU A 64 19.57 -10.34 5.06
C GLU A 64 18.11 -10.08 4.65
N ASP A 65 17.28 -11.13 4.55
CA ASP A 65 15.88 -11.03 4.14
C ASP A 65 14.96 -10.42 5.23
N LEU A 66 15.29 -10.62 6.52
CA LEU A 66 14.45 -10.20 7.66
C LEU A 66 15.05 -9.04 8.47
N GLY A 67 16.33 -8.74 8.29
CA GLY A 67 17.02 -7.71 9.05
C GLY A 67 17.11 -8.06 10.54
N TYR A 68 16.88 -7.06 11.40
CA TYR A 68 16.86 -7.25 12.86
C TYR A 68 15.43 -7.48 13.35
N GLY A 69 15.29 -8.32 14.37
CA GLY A 69 14.02 -8.55 15.07
C GLY A 69 14.22 -8.65 16.58
N LEU A 70 13.11 -8.73 17.31
CA LEU A 70 13.11 -9.03 18.74
C LEU A 70 12.91 -10.53 18.95
N ILE A 71 13.79 -11.16 19.73
CA ILE A 71 13.71 -12.59 20.08
C ILE A 71 13.45 -12.73 21.56
N ALA A 72 12.49 -13.58 21.93
CA ALA A 72 12.20 -13.90 23.32
C ALA A 72 13.38 -14.64 23.97
N THR A 73 13.97 -14.09 25.01
CA THR A 73 15.08 -14.72 25.76
C THR A 73 14.60 -15.74 26.80
N GLN A 74 13.32 -15.66 27.13
CA GLN A 74 12.57 -16.53 28.02
C GLN A 74 11.12 -16.61 27.57
N GLU A 75 10.34 -17.52 28.15
CA GLU A 75 8.91 -17.58 27.90
C GLU A 75 8.20 -16.31 28.38
N ILE A 76 7.30 -15.80 27.53
CA ILE A 76 6.48 -14.62 27.77
C ILE A 76 5.04 -15.12 27.88
N ASN A 77 4.37 -14.84 29.00
CA ASN A 77 3.01 -15.32 29.20
C ASN A 77 2.03 -14.57 28.29
N PRO A 78 0.84 -15.14 28.04
CA PRO A 78 -0.24 -14.40 27.40
C PRO A 78 -0.48 -13.04 28.05
N GLU A 79 -0.68 -12.00 27.23
CA GLU A 79 -0.99 -10.64 27.66
C GLU A 79 0.09 -9.94 28.51
N ASP A 80 1.28 -10.54 28.69
CA ASP A 80 2.41 -9.87 29.33
C ASP A 80 2.85 -8.67 28.47
N THR A 81 3.10 -7.53 29.13
CA THR A 81 3.78 -6.39 28.49
C THR A 81 5.23 -6.77 28.19
N ILE A 82 5.57 -6.80 26.90
CA ILE A 82 6.92 -7.11 26.39
C ILE A 82 7.81 -5.88 26.51
N LEU A 83 7.31 -4.74 26.04
CA LEU A 83 7.99 -3.45 26.06
C LEU A 83 6.95 -2.34 26.11
N SER A 84 7.11 -1.40 27.03
CA SER A 84 6.28 -0.20 27.19
C SER A 84 7.20 1.01 27.16
N VAL A 85 6.96 1.92 26.22
CA VAL A 85 7.80 3.09 25.97
C VAL A 85 6.96 4.36 26.18
N PRO A 86 7.42 5.32 27.01
CA PRO A 86 6.76 6.62 27.12
C PRO A 86 6.71 7.34 25.77
N LEU A 87 5.56 7.91 25.40
CA LEU A 87 5.41 8.64 24.14
C LEU A 87 6.36 9.84 24.03
N SER A 88 6.83 10.40 25.15
CA SER A 88 7.87 11.43 25.18
C SER A 88 9.21 10.98 24.59
N SER A 89 9.41 9.67 24.41
CA SER A 89 10.60 9.08 23.79
C SER A 89 10.38 8.74 22.31
N ALA A 90 9.15 8.87 21.80
CA ALA A 90 8.80 8.58 20.42
C ALA A 90 8.89 9.85 19.55
N LEU A 91 9.04 9.65 18.23
CA LEU A 91 8.81 10.73 17.27
C LEU A 91 7.33 10.73 16.88
N THR A 92 6.69 11.89 16.90
CA THR A 92 5.28 12.02 16.53
C THR A 92 5.11 13.00 15.37
N SER A 93 3.99 12.86 14.65
CA SER A 93 3.50 13.85 13.70
C SER A 93 2.52 14.85 14.32
N GLU A 94 2.53 15.00 15.64
CA GLU A 94 1.60 15.88 16.33
C GLU A 94 1.75 17.33 15.86
N GLY A 95 0.64 17.98 15.53
CA GLY A 95 0.62 19.33 14.94
C GLY A 95 0.93 19.38 13.44
N ALA A 96 1.25 18.27 12.78
CA ALA A 96 1.35 18.20 11.33
C ALA A 96 0.01 17.81 10.68
N SER A 97 -0.22 18.26 9.45
CA SER A 97 -1.36 17.80 8.66
C SER A 97 -1.12 16.40 8.10
N GLU A 98 -2.20 15.69 7.76
CA GLU A 98 -2.16 14.41 7.01
C GLU A 98 -1.37 14.47 5.69
N THR A 99 -1.14 15.68 5.17
CA THR A 99 -0.40 15.86 3.92
C THR A 99 1.08 16.19 4.10
N GLU A 100 1.49 16.44 5.33
CA GLU A 100 2.83 16.90 5.67
C GLU A 100 3.49 16.08 6.78
N TRP A 101 2.76 15.13 7.38
CA TRP A 101 3.24 14.33 8.51
C TRP A 101 4.60 13.67 8.23
N SER A 102 4.79 13.12 7.04
CA SER A 102 6.02 12.38 6.69
C SER A 102 7.22 13.31 6.53
N ILE A 103 7.00 14.49 5.92
CA ILE A 103 8.03 15.54 5.80
C ILE A 103 8.38 16.09 7.18
N HIS A 104 7.38 16.32 8.03
CA HIS A 104 7.57 16.79 9.39
C HIS A 104 8.38 15.80 10.23
N MET A 105 8.00 14.51 10.22
CA MET A 105 8.72 13.47 10.93
C MET A 105 10.12 13.23 10.37
N ALA A 106 10.30 13.32 9.05
CA ALA A 106 11.61 13.23 8.42
C ALA A 106 12.54 14.37 8.88
N GLU A 107 12.02 15.60 8.98
CA GLU A 107 12.79 16.71 9.54
C GLU A 107 13.15 16.49 11.02
N ASN A 108 12.23 15.94 11.82
CA ASN A 108 12.48 15.62 13.23
C ASN A 108 13.63 14.61 13.37
N ILE A 109 13.59 13.48 12.66
CA ILE A 109 14.66 12.47 12.75
C ILE A 109 15.99 13.01 12.22
N LEU A 110 16.00 13.84 11.16
CA LEU A 110 17.22 14.47 10.66
C LEU A 110 17.86 15.41 11.69
N ARG A 111 17.05 16.15 12.45
CA ARG A 111 17.54 16.96 13.58
C ARG A 111 18.18 16.09 14.66
N VAL A 112 17.50 15.02 15.07
CA VAL A 112 18.00 14.07 16.09
C VAL A 112 19.33 13.44 15.64
N ILE A 113 19.43 13.02 14.38
CA ILE A 113 20.67 12.48 13.78
C ILE A 113 21.80 13.52 13.83
N LYS A 114 21.53 14.77 13.43
CA LYS A 114 22.56 15.83 13.38
C LYS A 114 23.08 16.22 14.76
N HIS A 115 22.23 16.18 15.78
CA HIS A 115 22.60 16.50 17.16
C HIS A 115 23.20 15.31 17.93
N GLY A 116 23.13 14.09 17.39
CA GLY A 116 23.62 12.90 18.07
C GLY A 116 22.81 12.55 19.32
N GLU A 117 21.53 12.91 19.32
CA GLU A 117 20.58 12.51 20.36
C GLU A 117 20.12 11.06 20.10
N ASN A 118 19.70 10.32 21.13
CA ASN A 118 19.18 8.95 21.00
C ASN A 118 20.14 7.92 20.38
N THR A 119 21.44 8.03 20.70
CA THR A 119 22.52 7.33 19.99
C THR A 119 22.49 5.79 20.01
N PRO A 120 21.94 5.08 21.01
CA PRO A 120 21.75 3.62 20.85
C PRO A 120 20.61 3.23 19.90
N TRP A 121 19.58 4.08 19.73
CA TRP A 121 18.48 3.82 18.82
C TRP A 121 18.83 4.15 17.38
N LEU A 122 19.45 5.30 17.12
CA LEU A 122 19.89 5.68 15.78
C LEU A 122 20.84 4.63 15.18
N ASP A 123 21.78 4.13 15.99
CA ASP A 123 22.73 3.09 15.58
C ASP A 123 22.07 1.72 15.33
N SER A 124 20.86 1.53 15.86
CA SER A 124 20.09 0.30 15.65
C SER A 124 19.30 0.28 14.34
N LEU A 125 19.11 1.45 13.71
CA LEU A 125 18.33 1.60 12.49
C LEU A 125 19.05 0.94 11.30
N PRO A 126 18.30 0.39 10.33
CA PRO A 126 18.89 -0.19 9.13
C PRO A 126 19.51 0.91 8.29
N LYS A 127 20.63 0.62 7.61
CA LYS A 127 21.31 1.60 6.75
C LYS A 127 20.50 1.99 5.51
N ASN A 128 19.62 1.09 5.08
CA ASN A 128 18.69 1.26 3.97
C ASN A 128 17.48 0.35 4.16
N ILE A 129 16.35 0.76 3.60
CA ILE A 129 15.16 -0.07 3.44
C ILE A 129 15.09 -0.42 1.95
N ASN A 130 14.83 -1.68 1.58
CA ASN A 130 14.92 -2.12 0.18
C ASN A 130 13.74 -1.64 -0.69
N LEU A 131 13.58 -0.34 -0.84
CA LEU A 131 12.44 0.29 -1.51
C LEU A 131 12.67 0.45 -3.03
N PRO A 132 11.76 -0.04 -3.89
CA PRO A 132 11.92 0.05 -5.34
C PRO A 132 12.03 1.47 -5.88
N TRP A 133 11.20 2.39 -5.39
CA TRP A 133 11.19 3.77 -5.85
C TRP A 133 12.47 4.53 -5.46
N LEU A 134 13.22 4.07 -4.46
CA LEU A 134 14.42 4.75 -3.96
C LEU A 134 15.73 4.08 -4.41
N TYR A 135 15.86 2.77 -4.23
CA TYR A 135 17.15 2.08 -4.35
C TYR A 135 17.27 1.17 -5.57
N TRP A 136 16.17 0.88 -6.26
CA TRP A 136 16.20 0.00 -7.43
C TRP A 136 16.43 0.80 -8.71
N SER A 137 17.21 0.22 -9.60
CA SER A 137 17.38 0.67 -10.98
C SER A 137 16.07 0.58 -11.77
N SER A 138 16.01 1.22 -12.94
CA SER A 138 14.79 1.17 -13.75
C SER A 138 14.59 -0.23 -14.32
N GLU A 139 15.68 -0.94 -14.59
CA GLU A 139 15.71 -2.32 -15.03
C GLU A 139 15.17 -3.25 -13.94
N GLU A 140 15.58 -3.08 -12.67
CA GLU A 140 15.04 -3.85 -11.55
C GLU A 140 13.56 -3.57 -11.29
N VAL A 141 13.10 -2.33 -11.44
CA VAL A 141 11.65 -2.00 -11.32
C VAL A 141 10.86 -2.63 -12.47
N ALA A 142 11.40 -2.65 -13.69
CA ALA A 142 10.75 -3.27 -14.85
C ALA A 142 10.54 -4.78 -14.65
N GLU A 143 11.31 -5.43 -13.78
CA GLU A 143 11.13 -6.84 -13.42
C GLU A 143 9.81 -7.11 -12.68
N PHE A 144 9.06 -6.11 -12.22
CA PHE A 144 7.70 -6.35 -11.73
C PHE A 144 6.77 -6.86 -12.84
N GLN A 145 6.99 -6.43 -14.08
CA GLN A 145 6.19 -6.79 -15.26
C GLN A 145 4.69 -6.49 -15.13
N GLU A 146 4.30 -5.72 -14.12
CA GLU A 146 2.94 -5.27 -13.84
C GLU A 146 2.94 -3.75 -13.92
N LEU A 147 2.22 -3.21 -14.89
CA LEU A 147 2.37 -1.82 -15.32
C LEU A 147 1.93 -0.82 -14.25
N ASP A 148 0.89 -1.13 -13.46
CA ASP A 148 0.37 -0.20 -12.45
C ASP A 148 1.38 -0.01 -11.31
N THR A 149 2.04 -1.08 -10.88
CA THR A 149 3.06 -1.04 -9.82
C THR A 149 4.36 -0.44 -10.31
N ILE A 150 4.74 -0.68 -11.56
CA ILE A 150 5.85 0.04 -12.20
C ILE A 150 5.58 1.55 -12.21
N ASN A 151 4.39 1.95 -12.64
CA ASN A 151 3.98 3.35 -12.67
C ASN A 151 3.93 3.95 -11.27
N GLU A 152 3.40 3.22 -10.29
CA GLU A 152 3.33 3.68 -8.91
C GLU A 152 4.73 3.84 -8.28
N ALA A 153 5.68 2.95 -8.57
CA ALA A 153 7.06 3.13 -8.13
C ALA A 153 7.68 4.42 -8.70
N TYR A 154 7.41 4.76 -9.96
CA TYR A 154 7.88 6.02 -10.54
C TYR A 154 7.14 7.25 -10.01
N ASN A 155 5.84 7.12 -9.73
CA ASN A 155 5.05 8.16 -9.11
C ASN A 155 5.60 8.49 -7.71
N LEU A 156 5.82 7.46 -6.87
CA LEU A 156 6.46 7.61 -5.56
C LEU A 156 7.83 8.26 -5.67
N ARG A 157 8.67 7.86 -6.64
CA ARG A 157 9.96 8.53 -6.87
C ARG A 157 9.79 10.03 -7.09
N THR A 158 8.81 10.44 -7.90
CA THR A 158 8.54 11.86 -8.20
C THR A 158 8.02 12.62 -6.97
N VAL A 159 7.10 12.02 -6.21
CA VAL A 159 6.54 12.60 -4.99
C VAL A 159 7.64 12.80 -3.94
N PHE A 160 8.48 11.79 -3.72
CA PHE A 160 9.55 11.87 -2.73
C PHE A 160 10.69 12.78 -3.19
N ASP A 161 11.01 12.87 -4.48
CA ASP A 161 11.96 13.86 -5.00
C ASP A 161 11.50 15.29 -4.69
N THR A 162 10.20 15.56 -4.77
CA THR A 162 9.62 16.86 -4.39
C THR A 162 9.79 17.13 -2.89
N ALA A 163 9.54 16.13 -2.04
CA ALA A 163 9.76 16.24 -0.60
C ALA A 163 11.24 16.46 -0.25
N VAL A 164 12.15 15.74 -0.93
CA VAL A 164 13.60 15.90 -0.79
C VAL A 164 14.04 17.30 -1.16
N GLN A 165 13.58 17.83 -2.29
CA GLN A 165 13.89 19.21 -2.71
C GLN A 165 13.41 20.24 -1.68
N ARG A 166 12.20 20.05 -1.14
CA ARG A 166 11.63 20.93 -0.10
C ARG A 166 12.52 20.97 1.15
N LEU A 167 12.94 19.82 1.67
CA LEU A 167 13.76 19.74 2.89
C LEU A 167 15.22 20.16 2.66
N CYS A 168 15.79 19.87 1.49
CA CYS A 168 17.15 20.30 1.15
C CYS A 168 17.26 21.82 0.99
N SER A 169 16.23 22.47 0.46
CA SER A 169 16.26 23.92 0.17
C SER A 169 16.19 24.80 1.42
N GLY A 170 15.90 24.21 2.60
CA GLY A 170 15.64 24.94 3.84
C GLY A 170 14.33 25.71 3.71
N GLY A 171 13.33 25.37 4.53
CA GLY A 171 11.95 25.83 4.38
C GLY A 171 11.68 27.34 4.45
N ASN A 172 12.68 28.22 4.35
CA ASN A 172 12.52 29.66 4.21
C ASN A 172 13.62 30.23 3.29
N GLY A 173 13.22 30.92 2.22
CA GLY A 173 14.05 31.48 1.14
C GLY A 173 15.11 32.53 1.52
N ASN A 174 15.68 32.47 2.72
CA ASN A 174 16.80 33.29 3.15
C ASN A 174 18.13 32.55 2.91
N GLY A 175 18.51 32.40 1.64
CA GLY A 175 19.90 32.33 1.14
C GLY A 175 20.93 31.41 1.83
N ASN A 176 20.54 30.52 2.73
CA ASN A 176 21.44 29.70 3.52
C ASN A 176 21.71 28.36 2.83
N THR A 177 22.93 27.86 3.03
CA THR A 177 23.41 26.54 2.63
C THR A 177 22.38 25.44 2.89
N ALA A 178 22.24 24.50 1.95
CA ALA A 178 21.33 23.35 2.04
C ALA A 178 21.39 22.69 3.42
N GLN A 179 20.22 22.57 4.07
CA GLN A 179 20.12 22.14 5.47
C GLN A 179 20.52 20.67 5.66
N TYR A 180 20.20 19.83 4.67
CA TYR A 180 20.44 18.39 4.63
C TYR A 180 20.83 17.94 3.22
N ARG A 181 21.55 16.82 3.10
CA ARG A 181 21.88 16.22 1.81
C ARG A 181 20.68 15.41 1.28
N PRO A 182 20.47 15.34 -0.06
CA PRO A 182 19.36 14.59 -0.63
C PRO A 182 19.28 13.13 -0.16
N ALA A 183 20.42 12.44 -0.07
CA ALA A 183 20.49 11.06 0.40
C ALA A 183 20.07 10.89 1.88
N GLU A 184 20.37 11.89 2.73
CA GLU A 184 19.95 11.88 4.15
C GLU A 184 18.44 12.04 4.26
N VAL A 185 17.86 12.94 3.47
CA VAL A 185 16.41 13.16 3.45
C VAL A 185 15.67 11.93 2.93
N ALA A 186 16.14 11.34 1.82
CA ALA A 186 15.53 10.14 1.26
C ALA A 186 15.59 8.96 2.24
N TYR A 187 16.73 8.80 2.94
CA TYR A 187 16.88 7.83 4.02
C TYR A 187 15.88 8.07 5.17
N ALA A 188 15.78 9.30 5.67
CA ALA A 188 14.82 9.65 6.73
C ALA A 188 13.37 9.35 6.32
N LEU A 189 12.98 9.75 5.11
CA LEU A 189 11.66 9.47 4.55
C LEU A 189 11.39 7.95 4.45
N SER A 190 12.37 7.16 4.00
CA SER A 190 12.24 5.70 3.92
C SER A 190 11.99 5.06 5.29
N LEU A 191 12.65 5.56 6.33
CA LEU A 191 12.46 5.06 7.70
C LEU A 191 11.09 5.45 8.24
N VAL A 192 10.67 6.70 8.04
CA VAL A 192 9.38 7.21 8.51
C VAL A 192 8.23 6.39 7.95
N HIS A 193 8.23 6.08 6.65
CA HIS A 193 7.16 5.28 6.04
C HIS A 193 7.17 3.81 6.44
N SER A 194 8.35 3.22 6.69
CA SER A 194 8.46 1.80 7.01
C SER A 194 8.31 1.47 8.51
N ARG A 195 8.38 2.47 9.40
CA ARG A 195 8.48 2.25 10.85
C ARG A 195 7.45 2.99 11.71
N SER A 196 6.68 3.90 11.11
CA SER A 196 5.67 4.67 11.85
C SER A 196 4.37 3.88 11.99
N PHE A 197 3.76 4.00 13.16
CA PHE A 197 2.44 3.49 13.51
C PHE A 197 1.42 4.61 13.42
N LEU A 198 0.16 4.29 13.10
CA LEU A 198 -0.95 5.24 13.22
C LEU A 198 -1.66 5.02 14.56
N SER A 199 -1.74 6.05 15.39
CA SER A 199 -2.41 6.02 16.69
C SER A 199 -3.24 7.29 16.89
N SER A 200 -4.56 7.16 17.05
CA SER A 200 -5.47 8.29 17.25
C SER A 200 -5.35 9.40 16.19
N GLY A 201 -5.09 9.04 14.92
CA GLY A 201 -4.89 10.01 13.83
C GLY A 201 -3.53 10.70 13.83
N VAL A 202 -2.58 10.23 14.64
CA VAL A 202 -1.20 10.73 14.69
C VAL A 202 -0.25 9.61 14.33
N HIS A 203 0.73 9.91 13.47
CA HIS A 203 1.82 8.99 13.18
C HIS A 203 2.84 9.03 14.32
N VAL A 204 3.23 7.86 14.83
CA VAL A 204 4.13 7.69 15.96
C VAL A 204 5.20 6.66 15.59
N TRP A 205 6.46 7.00 15.79
CA TRP A 205 7.58 6.09 15.60
C TRP A 205 8.27 5.83 16.95
N VAL A 206 8.13 4.60 17.43
CA VAL A 206 8.47 4.21 18.80
C VAL A 206 9.74 3.37 18.81
N PRO A 207 10.83 3.86 19.44
CA PRO A 207 12.09 3.13 19.56
C PRO A 207 11.92 1.74 20.18
N GLY A 208 12.49 0.72 19.54
CA GLY A 208 12.50 -0.66 20.05
C GLY A 208 11.27 -1.45 19.63
N VAL A 209 10.07 -0.85 19.66
CA VAL A 209 8.85 -1.48 19.12
C VAL A 209 8.92 -1.58 17.59
N ASP A 210 9.55 -0.58 16.94
CA ASP A 210 9.81 -0.55 15.50
C ASP A 210 10.77 -1.63 14.97
N LEU A 211 11.31 -2.49 15.85
CA LEU A 211 12.08 -3.68 15.49
C LEU A 211 11.21 -4.92 15.27
N CYS A 212 9.92 -4.87 15.58
CA CYS A 212 9.04 -6.03 15.37
C CYS A 212 8.79 -6.23 13.88
N ASN A 213 9.05 -7.44 13.38
CA ASN A 213 8.78 -7.82 12.01
C ASN A 213 7.30 -8.17 11.79
N HIS A 214 6.89 -8.10 10.52
CA HIS A 214 5.54 -8.47 10.09
C HIS A 214 5.33 -9.99 10.04
N ASN A 215 4.20 -10.48 10.53
CA ASN A 215 3.78 -11.89 10.33
C ASN A 215 2.27 -12.06 10.10
N GLY A 216 1.60 -11.03 9.55
CA GLY A 216 0.18 -11.08 9.22
C GLY A 216 -0.70 -11.51 10.40
N GLU A 217 -1.65 -12.41 10.13
CA GLU A 217 -2.54 -13.00 11.15
C GLU A 217 -1.82 -13.96 12.12
N LYS A 218 -0.59 -14.37 11.81
CA LYS A 218 0.25 -15.22 12.68
C LYS A 218 1.12 -14.40 13.63
N ALA A 219 0.92 -13.09 13.67
CA ALA A 219 1.57 -12.23 14.65
C ALA A 219 1.27 -12.71 16.08
N ASN A 220 2.30 -12.78 16.91
CA ASN A 220 2.21 -13.22 18.30
C ASN A 220 2.27 -12.09 19.32
N ALA A 221 2.29 -10.83 18.85
CA ALA A 221 2.20 -9.64 19.67
C ALA A 221 1.33 -8.57 19.02
N THR A 222 0.82 -7.67 19.85
CA THR A 222 0.04 -6.50 19.42
C THR A 222 0.61 -5.24 20.02
N VAL A 223 0.28 -4.09 19.40
CA VAL A 223 0.65 -2.78 19.91
C VAL A 223 -0.58 -2.02 20.36
N ARG A 224 -0.45 -1.25 21.44
CA ARG A 224 -1.51 -0.36 21.91
C ARG A 224 -0.94 0.93 22.46
N CYS A 225 -1.65 2.03 22.23
CA CYS A 225 -1.30 3.33 22.76
C CYS A 225 -2.24 3.69 23.92
N ILE A 226 -1.71 3.76 25.14
CA ILE A 226 -2.46 4.12 26.34
C ILE A 226 -2.22 5.60 26.61
N HIS A 227 -3.28 6.38 26.45
CA HIS A 227 -3.28 7.82 26.71
C HIS A 227 -3.70 8.07 28.15
N ASN A 228 -2.92 8.82 28.92
CA ASN A 228 -3.34 9.18 30.28
C ASN A 228 -4.35 10.35 30.22
N PRO A 229 -5.56 10.20 30.81
CA PRO A 229 -6.51 11.29 30.95
C PRO A 229 -5.92 12.57 31.55
N ASP A 230 -5.00 12.48 32.52
CA ASP A 230 -4.39 13.64 33.17
C ASP A 230 -3.53 14.49 32.22
N VAL A 231 -3.12 13.90 31.09
CA VAL A 231 -2.33 14.54 30.03
C VAL A 231 -3.23 15.00 28.87
N CYS A 232 -4.33 14.30 28.62
CA CYS A 232 -5.23 14.57 27.48
C CYS A 232 -6.37 15.55 27.81
N GLN A 233 -6.84 15.51 29.06
CA GLN A 233 -7.70 16.52 29.66
C GLN A 233 -6.77 17.28 30.59
N GLY A 234 -6.18 18.38 30.14
CA GLY A 234 -5.21 19.14 30.94
C GLY A 234 -5.74 19.32 32.38
N SER A 235 -4.86 19.24 33.38
CA SER A 235 -5.20 19.15 34.81
C SER A 235 -6.33 20.07 35.29
N ALA A 236 -6.51 21.22 34.64
CA ALA A 236 -7.61 22.16 34.86
C ALA A 236 -9.02 21.59 34.63
N ALA A 237 -9.21 20.64 33.71
CA ALA A 237 -10.51 20.00 33.42
C ALA A 237 -10.87 18.90 34.42
N THR A 238 -9.87 18.23 35.00
CA THR A 238 -10.06 17.19 36.02
C THR A 238 -10.18 17.78 37.44
N GLU A 239 -9.57 18.95 37.71
CA GLU A 239 -9.71 19.70 38.96
C GLU A 239 -11.14 20.18 39.26
N GLU A 240 -11.97 20.38 38.22
CA GLU A 240 -13.35 20.86 38.37
C GLU A 240 -14.31 19.76 38.89
N ILE A 241 -13.94 18.48 38.73
CA ILE A 241 -14.79 17.31 39.04
C ILE A 241 -14.29 16.57 40.30
N ALA A 242 -12.99 16.60 40.60
CA ALA A 242 -12.43 16.06 41.83
C ALA A 242 -11.15 16.80 42.26
N PRO A 243 -10.94 17.08 43.57
CA PRO A 243 -9.70 17.71 44.02
C PRO A 243 -8.49 16.81 43.71
N PRO A 244 -7.37 17.38 43.26
CA PRO A 244 -6.19 16.61 42.86
C PRO A 244 -5.68 15.81 44.06
N GLN A 245 -5.45 14.52 43.84
CA GLN A 245 -4.75 13.70 44.83
C GLN A 245 -3.34 14.27 45.01
N MET A 246 -3.13 15.01 46.10
CA MET A 246 -1.81 15.50 46.49
C MET A 246 -0.87 14.28 46.54
N ASN A 247 0.09 14.24 45.60
CA ASN A 247 1.18 13.26 45.43
C ASN A 247 1.09 12.28 44.23
N SER A 248 0.10 12.36 43.33
CA SER A 248 0.18 11.62 42.06
C SER A 248 0.97 12.44 41.02
N THR A 249 2.21 12.04 40.75
CA THR A 249 2.93 12.49 39.54
C THR A 249 2.12 12.04 38.31
N PRO A 250 1.83 12.93 37.34
CA PRO A 250 1.11 12.55 36.13
C PRO A 250 1.85 11.42 35.43
N ARG A 251 1.18 10.29 35.20
CA ARG A 251 1.78 9.20 34.42
C ARG A 251 1.85 9.63 32.96
N PRO A 252 2.97 9.44 32.26
CA PRO A 252 3.02 9.75 30.83
C PRO A 252 2.10 8.80 30.05
N SER A 253 1.62 9.25 28.89
CA SER A 253 1.05 8.35 27.89
C SER A 253 2.14 7.38 27.39
N ILE A 254 1.78 6.13 27.16
CA ILE A 254 2.72 5.05 26.84
C ILE A 254 2.28 4.29 25.58
N PHE A 255 3.25 3.73 24.87
CA PHE A 255 3.05 2.82 23.76
C PHE A 255 3.56 1.43 24.16
N GLU A 256 2.68 0.44 24.17
CA GLU A 256 2.97 -0.91 24.64
C GLU A 256 2.99 -1.91 23.48
N LEU A 257 3.97 -2.81 23.54
CA LEU A 257 4.03 -4.07 22.84
C LEU A 257 3.66 -5.17 23.82
N VAL A 258 2.61 -5.93 23.51
CA VAL A 258 2.00 -6.91 24.40
C VAL A 258 1.96 -8.26 23.71
N ALA A 259 2.29 -9.34 24.44
CA ALA A 259 2.18 -10.69 23.93
C ALA A 259 0.70 -11.05 23.68
N GLY A 260 0.44 -11.76 22.58
CA GLY A 260 -0.92 -12.23 22.28
C GLY A 260 -1.39 -13.34 23.21
N GLU A 261 -2.61 -13.80 22.99
CA GLU A 261 -3.33 -14.74 23.86
C GLU A 261 -2.63 -16.10 24.09
N GLN A 262 -1.70 -16.48 23.21
CA GLN A 262 -0.94 -17.73 23.31
C GLN A 262 0.42 -17.56 24.00
N GLY A 263 0.81 -16.33 24.34
CA GLY A 263 2.16 -16.03 24.81
C GLY A 263 3.21 -16.18 23.70
N ILE A 264 4.49 -16.15 24.09
CA ILE A 264 5.63 -16.30 23.17
C ILE A 264 6.67 -17.22 23.81
N GLN A 265 7.08 -18.26 23.08
CA GLN A 265 8.05 -19.23 23.59
C GLN A 265 9.47 -18.67 23.53
N LYS A 266 10.33 -19.16 24.43
CA LYS A 266 11.75 -18.80 24.40
C LYS A 266 12.37 -19.15 23.04
N GLY A 267 13.08 -18.19 22.45
CA GLY A 267 13.74 -18.31 21.16
C GLY A 267 12.84 -17.96 19.97
N GLU A 268 11.55 -17.74 20.18
CA GLU A 268 10.65 -17.25 19.13
C GLU A 268 10.83 -15.75 18.90
N GLU A 269 10.50 -15.33 17.68
CA GLU A 269 10.47 -13.92 17.32
C GLU A 269 9.19 -13.27 17.82
N VAL A 270 9.31 -12.06 18.34
CA VAL A 270 8.17 -11.18 18.58
C VAL A 270 7.80 -10.49 17.27
N THR A 271 6.62 -10.81 16.76
CA THR A 271 6.11 -10.31 15.48
C THR A 271 4.76 -9.63 15.67
N ILE A 272 4.51 -8.62 14.85
CA ILE A 272 3.25 -7.87 14.84
C ILE A 272 2.60 -7.93 13.45
N SER A 273 1.34 -7.54 13.36
CA SER A 273 0.74 -7.24 12.05
C SER A 273 0.96 -5.78 11.71
N TYR A 274 1.39 -5.49 10.48
CA TYR A 274 1.53 -4.12 9.97
C TYR A 274 0.20 -3.62 9.37
N GLY A 275 -0.79 -4.50 9.31
CA GLY A 275 -2.09 -4.24 8.70
C GLY A 275 -2.43 -5.23 7.58
N LYS A 276 -3.66 -5.11 7.10
CA LYS A 276 -4.26 -5.92 6.04
C LYS A 276 -4.04 -5.20 4.70
N TRP A 277 -2.81 -5.26 4.18
CA TRP A 277 -2.39 -4.52 2.98
C TRP A 277 -2.07 -5.45 1.81
N PRO A 278 -2.26 -5.00 0.56
CA PRO A 278 -1.81 -5.76 -0.60
C PRO A 278 -0.28 -5.76 -0.72
N ASN A 279 0.25 -6.71 -1.50
CA ASN A 279 1.70 -6.85 -1.64
C ASN A 279 2.38 -5.62 -2.24
N ASP A 280 1.66 -4.82 -3.04
CA ASP A 280 2.17 -3.57 -3.62
C ASP A 280 2.55 -2.56 -2.53
N VAL A 281 1.76 -2.48 -1.45
CA VAL A 281 2.03 -1.60 -0.31
C VAL A 281 3.23 -2.11 0.49
N PHE A 282 3.29 -3.42 0.77
CA PHE A 282 4.45 -4.02 1.44
C PHE A 282 5.75 -3.81 0.65
N LEU A 283 5.69 -4.01 -0.66
CA LEU A 283 6.82 -3.81 -1.56
C LEU A 283 7.27 -2.35 -1.59
N LEU A 284 6.35 -1.42 -1.82
CA LEU A 284 6.67 -0.02 -2.09
C LEU A 284 6.97 0.78 -0.82
N LEU A 285 6.43 0.41 0.34
CA LEU A 285 6.63 1.16 1.59
C LEU A 285 7.51 0.45 2.62
N PHE A 286 7.65 -0.88 2.54
CA PHE A 286 8.44 -1.67 3.49
C PHE A 286 9.58 -2.47 2.84
N GLY A 287 9.56 -2.66 1.52
CA GLY A 287 10.66 -3.27 0.77
C GLY A 287 10.68 -4.81 0.79
N PHE A 288 9.55 -5.47 1.05
CA PHE A 288 9.44 -6.92 1.04
C PHE A 288 8.06 -7.41 0.58
N ILE A 289 7.93 -8.72 0.30
CA ILE A 289 6.67 -9.38 -0.05
C ILE A 289 6.34 -10.41 1.03
N PRO A 290 5.22 -10.28 1.77
CA PRO A 290 4.79 -11.30 2.71
C PRO A 290 4.42 -12.60 1.99
N LYS A 291 4.88 -13.73 2.52
CA LYS A 291 4.56 -15.05 1.97
C LYS A 291 3.10 -15.40 2.24
N GLY A 292 2.35 -15.70 1.18
CA GLY A 292 0.96 -16.14 1.28
C GLY A 292 0.04 -15.05 1.84
N ASN A 293 0.29 -13.79 1.50
CA ASN A 293 -0.57 -12.67 1.90
C ASN A 293 -1.98 -12.84 1.31
N GLU A 294 -2.97 -13.08 2.16
CA GLU A 294 -4.38 -13.21 1.77
C GLU A 294 -5.02 -11.88 1.33
N TYR A 295 -4.42 -10.76 1.74
CA TYR A 295 -4.85 -9.41 1.38
C TYR A 295 -4.18 -8.92 0.09
N ASP A 296 -3.38 -9.75 -0.57
CA ASP A 296 -2.88 -9.40 -1.88
C ASP A 296 -4.03 -9.20 -2.86
N GLY A 297 -3.81 -8.38 -3.86
CA GLY A 297 -4.81 -8.10 -4.86
C GLY A 297 -4.22 -7.59 -6.16
N LEU A 298 -4.97 -7.75 -7.23
CA LEU A 298 -4.63 -7.20 -8.53
C LEU A 298 -5.79 -6.36 -9.02
N VAL A 299 -5.53 -5.10 -9.37
CA VAL A 299 -6.54 -4.21 -9.95
C VAL A 299 -6.81 -4.68 -11.37
N LEU A 300 -8.06 -5.05 -11.66
CA LEU A 300 -8.46 -5.47 -13.01
C LEU A 300 -8.94 -4.29 -13.85
N PHE A 301 -9.62 -3.34 -13.19
CA PHE A 301 -10.06 -2.05 -13.72
C PHE A 301 -9.91 -0.96 -12.66
N GLN A 302 -9.36 0.18 -13.04
CA GLN A 302 -9.19 1.35 -12.19
C GLN A 302 -10.52 2.07 -11.93
N ASN A 303 -11.42 2.06 -12.91
CA ASN A 303 -12.73 2.73 -12.84
C ASN A 303 -13.71 2.17 -13.90
N LEU A 304 -14.93 2.71 -13.94
CA LEU A 304 -15.96 2.30 -14.91
C LEU A 304 -15.66 2.75 -16.35
N ASP A 305 -14.97 3.88 -16.57
CA ASP A 305 -14.56 4.28 -17.92
C ASP A 305 -13.69 3.19 -18.56
N GLU A 306 -12.74 2.60 -17.80
CA GLU A 306 -11.88 1.52 -18.30
C GLU A 306 -12.66 0.24 -18.64
N ILE A 307 -13.73 -0.06 -17.90
CA ILE A 307 -14.63 -1.19 -18.23
C ILE A 307 -15.32 -0.93 -19.57
N VAL A 308 -15.83 0.29 -19.78
CA VAL A 308 -16.52 0.66 -21.03
C VAL A 308 -15.56 0.60 -22.22
N GLU A 309 -14.37 1.16 -22.09
CA GLU A 309 -13.31 1.08 -23.11
C GLU A 309 -12.95 -0.37 -23.43
N PHE A 310 -12.84 -1.22 -22.41
CA PHE A 310 -12.56 -2.64 -22.58
C PHE A 310 -13.69 -3.38 -23.31
N ILE A 311 -14.94 -3.17 -22.92
CA ILE A 311 -16.11 -3.80 -23.58
C ILE A 311 -16.19 -3.37 -25.04
N ALA A 312 -16.01 -2.08 -25.33
CA ALA A 312 -15.95 -1.56 -26.69
C ALA A 312 -14.86 -2.29 -27.51
N GLY A 313 -13.67 -2.44 -26.95
CA GLY A 313 -12.57 -3.18 -27.57
C GLY A 313 -12.89 -4.65 -27.86
N VAL A 314 -13.54 -5.35 -26.93
CA VAL A 314 -13.96 -6.76 -27.11
C VAL A 314 -14.99 -6.88 -28.23
N ILE A 315 -15.99 -5.99 -28.27
CA ILE A 315 -17.02 -5.99 -29.31
C ILE A 315 -16.41 -5.66 -30.67
N ALA A 316 -15.54 -4.66 -30.73
CA ALA A 316 -14.83 -4.28 -31.95
C ALA A 316 -14.05 -5.46 -32.55
N GLN A 317 -13.30 -6.19 -31.70
CA GLN A 317 -12.56 -7.38 -32.12
C GLN A 317 -13.47 -8.53 -32.59
N GLY A 318 -14.60 -8.76 -31.90
CA GLY A 318 -15.53 -9.84 -32.23
C GLY A 318 -16.35 -9.60 -33.50
N THR A 319 -16.69 -8.34 -33.79
CA THR A 319 -17.59 -7.94 -34.89
C THR A 319 -16.85 -7.36 -36.10
N GLY A 320 -15.60 -6.94 -35.93
CA GLY A 320 -14.80 -6.24 -36.93
C GLY A 320 -15.23 -4.79 -37.16
N VAL A 321 -15.97 -4.20 -36.22
CA VAL A 321 -16.36 -2.79 -36.21
C VAL A 321 -15.33 -1.98 -35.44
N GLU A 322 -15.04 -0.74 -35.85
CA GLU A 322 -14.09 0.13 -35.15
C GLU A 322 -14.61 0.51 -33.76
N ALA A 323 -13.78 0.43 -32.72
CA ALA A 323 -14.18 0.65 -31.33
C ALA A 323 -14.77 2.05 -31.11
N GLU A 324 -14.21 3.08 -31.74
CA GLU A 324 -14.67 4.46 -31.64
C GLU A 324 -16.08 4.67 -32.21
N SER A 325 -16.53 3.81 -33.12
CA SER A 325 -17.86 3.91 -33.71
C SER A 325 -18.97 3.44 -32.77
N ILE A 326 -18.64 2.50 -31.88
CA ILE A 326 -19.55 1.89 -30.89
C ILE A 326 -19.35 2.45 -29.46
N ASP A 327 -18.30 3.25 -29.27
CA ASP A 327 -18.04 4.20 -28.19
C ASP A 327 -19.29 4.93 -27.62
N PRO A 328 -19.96 4.56 -26.49
CA PRO A 328 -21.07 5.33 -25.96
C PRO A 328 -20.63 6.70 -25.41
N ILE A 329 -19.37 6.83 -25.01
CA ILE A 329 -18.80 7.98 -24.30
C ILE A 329 -17.93 8.81 -25.27
N LYS A 330 -18.57 9.50 -26.22
CA LYS A 330 -17.86 10.28 -27.25
C LYS A 330 -17.36 11.64 -26.74
N ASP A 331 -18.01 12.18 -25.74
CA ASP A 331 -17.76 13.51 -25.19
C ASP A 331 -18.19 13.64 -23.72
N THR A 332 -18.06 14.85 -23.17
CA THR A 332 -18.36 15.11 -21.75
C THR A 332 -19.86 14.97 -21.44
N ASP A 333 -20.75 15.29 -22.38
CA ASP A 333 -22.19 15.30 -22.12
C ASP A 333 -22.77 13.88 -22.24
N SER A 334 -22.31 13.10 -23.22
CA SER A 334 -22.58 11.66 -23.33
C SER A 334 -22.04 10.89 -22.12
N ARG A 335 -20.85 11.23 -21.59
CA ARG A 335 -20.35 10.64 -20.33
C ARG A 335 -21.33 10.87 -19.17
N LYS A 336 -21.81 12.10 -18.99
CA LYS A 336 -22.76 12.42 -17.90
C LYS A 336 -24.08 11.67 -18.04
N GLN A 337 -24.61 11.59 -19.26
CA GLN A 337 -25.82 10.82 -19.53
C GLN A 337 -25.59 9.34 -19.24
N TRP A 338 -24.47 8.79 -19.71
CA TRP A 338 -24.06 7.42 -19.44
C TRP A 338 -23.98 7.12 -17.95
N TYR A 339 -23.30 7.97 -17.17
CA TYR A 339 -23.18 7.82 -15.71
C TYR A 339 -24.54 7.95 -15.00
N THR A 340 -25.45 8.77 -15.54
CA THR A 340 -26.81 8.89 -15.00
C THR A 340 -27.57 7.57 -15.17
N GLU A 341 -27.51 6.96 -16.36
CA GLU A 341 -28.18 5.68 -16.61
C GLU A 341 -27.49 4.52 -15.86
N LEU A 342 -26.16 4.53 -15.78
CA LEU A 342 -25.39 3.56 -15.01
C LEU A 342 -25.71 3.64 -13.51
N SER A 343 -25.88 4.85 -12.96
CA SER A 343 -26.28 5.04 -11.55
C SER A 343 -27.64 4.43 -11.28
N LYS A 344 -28.60 4.61 -12.20
CA LYS A 344 -29.94 4.03 -12.10
C LYS A 344 -29.89 2.50 -12.15
N GLU A 345 -29.12 1.94 -13.09
CA GLU A 345 -28.98 0.49 -13.23
C GLU A 345 -28.37 -0.13 -11.97
N LEU A 346 -27.31 0.48 -11.43
CA LEU A 346 -26.64 0.01 -10.22
C LEU A 346 -27.53 0.16 -8.97
N SER A 347 -28.37 1.20 -8.93
CA SER A 347 -29.32 1.42 -7.82
C SER A 347 -30.55 0.51 -7.90
N ALA A 348 -30.97 0.10 -9.11
CA ALA A 348 -32.13 -0.77 -9.31
C ALA A 348 -31.88 -2.25 -8.91
N GLY A 349 -30.62 -2.64 -8.69
CA GLY A 349 -30.24 -3.97 -8.22
C GLY A 349 -30.34 -4.17 -6.70
N GLY A 350 -30.48 -3.08 -5.92
CA GLY A 350 -30.72 -3.15 -4.48
C GLY A 350 -32.21 -3.28 -4.19
N GLU A 351 -32.59 -4.22 -3.32
CA GLU A 351 -33.96 -4.31 -2.82
C GLU A 351 -34.43 -2.93 -2.32
N GLU A 352 -35.67 -2.56 -2.63
CA GLU A 352 -36.32 -1.28 -2.24
C GLU A 352 -36.42 -1.15 -0.70
N GLU A 353 -35.31 -0.94 -0.01
CA GLU A 353 -35.31 -0.42 1.36
C GLU A 353 -35.46 1.11 1.28
N GLU A 354 -36.43 1.63 2.02
CA GLU A 354 -36.72 3.06 2.17
C GLU A 354 -35.47 3.82 2.66
N GLY A 355 -34.66 4.28 1.70
CA GLY A 355 -33.42 5.00 1.99
C GLY A 355 -32.37 4.91 0.89
N ALA A 356 -32.78 4.81 -0.39
CA ALA A 356 -31.87 4.67 -1.53
C ALA A 356 -30.66 5.62 -1.44
N VAL A 357 -29.53 5.05 -1.07
CA VAL A 357 -28.26 5.76 -1.01
C VAL A 357 -27.85 6.01 -2.45
N SER A 358 -27.67 7.28 -2.83
CA SER A 358 -27.14 7.62 -4.15
C SER A 358 -25.75 7.00 -4.30
N VAL A 359 -25.58 6.09 -5.27
CA VAL A 359 -24.28 5.53 -5.64
C VAL A 359 -23.40 6.65 -6.17
N ASP A 360 -22.28 6.91 -5.50
CA ASP A 360 -21.28 7.87 -5.97
C ASP A 360 -20.31 7.13 -6.89
N ILE A 361 -20.72 6.95 -8.15
CA ILE A 361 -19.98 6.18 -9.16
C ILE A 361 -18.48 6.51 -9.19
N GLU A 362 -18.13 7.79 -9.08
CA GLU A 362 -16.74 8.23 -9.21
C GLU A 362 -15.86 7.76 -8.05
N ASN A 363 -16.45 7.56 -6.87
CA ASN A 363 -15.71 7.15 -5.67
C ASN A 363 -15.92 5.66 -5.35
N ASP A 364 -17.12 5.14 -5.58
CA ASP A 364 -17.52 3.78 -5.21
C ASP A 364 -16.92 2.72 -6.13
N TYR A 365 -16.75 3.02 -7.43
CA TYR A 365 -16.20 2.09 -8.43
C TYR A 365 -14.76 2.41 -8.79
N THR A 366 -13.91 2.56 -7.79
CA THR A 366 -12.47 2.74 -7.97
C THR A 366 -11.70 1.49 -7.57
N ARG A 367 -10.65 1.17 -8.34
CA ARG A 367 -9.73 0.05 -8.13
C ARG A 367 -10.46 -1.26 -7.83
N MET A 368 -11.15 -1.80 -8.83
CA MET A 368 -11.84 -3.09 -8.70
C MET A 368 -10.83 -4.23 -8.78
N VAL A 369 -10.74 -5.01 -7.71
CA VAL A 369 -9.64 -5.97 -7.49
C VAL A 369 -10.05 -7.43 -7.56
N LEU A 370 -9.11 -8.27 -8.01
CA LEU A 370 -9.10 -9.70 -7.78
C LEU A 370 -8.19 -10.00 -6.59
N THR A 371 -8.60 -10.90 -5.71
CA THR A 371 -7.81 -11.32 -4.54
C THR A 371 -7.61 -12.84 -4.55
N PRO A 372 -6.65 -13.39 -3.79
CA PRO A 372 -6.52 -14.83 -3.60
C PRO A 372 -7.80 -15.48 -3.07
N SER A 373 -8.57 -14.75 -2.26
CA SER A 373 -9.76 -15.25 -1.57
C SER A 373 -11.07 -15.06 -2.35
N GLY A 374 -11.05 -14.32 -3.46
CA GLY A 374 -12.24 -14.06 -4.25
C GLY A 374 -12.21 -12.76 -5.05
N ILE A 375 -13.39 -12.34 -5.49
CA ILE A 375 -13.59 -11.21 -6.40
C ILE A 375 -14.29 -10.09 -5.64
N ASP A 376 -13.83 -8.86 -5.88
CA ASP A 376 -14.55 -7.66 -5.46
C ASP A 376 -15.94 -7.62 -6.11
N TYR A 377 -17.00 -7.58 -5.31
CA TYR A 377 -18.38 -7.62 -5.82
C TYR A 377 -18.67 -6.49 -6.82
N ARG A 378 -18.02 -5.33 -6.64
CA ARG A 378 -18.11 -4.16 -7.53
C ARG A 378 -17.65 -4.48 -8.95
N LEU A 379 -16.75 -5.45 -9.11
CA LEU A 379 -16.30 -5.93 -10.41
C LEU A 379 -17.46 -6.60 -11.17
N LEU A 380 -18.23 -7.45 -10.50
CA LEU A 380 -19.35 -8.18 -11.12
C LEU A 380 -20.49 -7.22 -11.46
N GLU A 381 -20.85 -6.35 -10.51
CA GLU A 381 -21.92 -5.36 -10.70
C GLU A 381 -21.54 -4.33 -11.77
N GLY A 382 -20.33 -3.77 -11.68
CA GLY A 382 -19.84 -2.77 -12.62
C GLY A 382 -19.75 -3.30 -14.05
N VAL A 383 -19.13 -4.48 -14.24
CA VAL A 383 -19.03 -5.12 -15.57
C VAL A 383 -20.42 -5.48 -16.10
N GLY A 384 -21.30 -6.01 -15.25
CA GLY A 384 -22.67 -6.38 -15.63
C GLY A 384 -23.51 -5.18 -16.08
N ALA A 385 -23.51 -4.11 -15.29
CA ALA A 385 -24.26 -2.90 -15.60
C ALA A 385 -23.72 -2.20 -16.85
N CYS A 386 -22.39 -2.07 -16.98
CA CYS A 386 -21.76 -1.53 -18.18
C CYS A 386 -22.10 -2.37 -19.41
N LEU A 387 -21.98 -3.70 -19.36
CA LEU A 387 -22.29 -4.58 -20.49
C LEU A 387 -23.75 -4.46 -20.92
N LYS A 388 -24.68 -4.49 -19.96
CA LYS A 388 -26.12 -4.39 -20.24
C LYS A 388 -26.47 -3.09 -20.97
N LEU A 389 -25.98 -1.96 -20.45
CA LEU A 389 -26.21 -0.66 -21.08
C LEU A 389 -25.53 -0.56 -22.45
N PHE A 390 -24.32 -1.13 -22.58
CA PHE A 390 -23.56 -1.07 -23.83
C PHE A 390 -24.24 -1.85 -24.94
N VAL A 391 -24.66 -3.08 -24.65
CA VAL A 391 -25.39 -3.92 -25.61
C VAL A 391 -26.71 -3.27 -26.00
N ALA A 392 -27.48 -2.75 -25.04
CA ALA A 392 -28.74 -2.07 -25.33
C ALA A 392 -28.53 -0.83 -26.24
N SER A 393 -27.52 0.00 -25.94
CA SER A 393 -27.18 1.18 -26.73
C SER A 393 -26.73 0.82 -28.15
N THR A 394 -25.89 -0.22 -28.28
CA THR A 394 -25.34 -0.66 -29.57
C THR A 394 -26.43 -1.23 -30.48
N LEU A 395 -27.34 -2.04 -29.92
CA LEU A 395 -28.49 -2.57 -30.66
C LEU A 395 -29.48 -1.46 -31.05
N ALA A 396 -29.76 -0.50 -30.16
CA ALA A 396 -30.70 0.59 -30.43
C ALA A 396 -30.17 1.61 -31.46
N SER A 397 -28.87 1.87 -31.47
CA SER A 397 -28.24 2.81 -32.41
C SER A 397 -28.14 2.26 -33.84
N GLY A 398 -28.33 0.96 -34.03
CA GLY A 398 -28.18 0.32 -35.32
C GLY A 398 -26.75 0.38 -35.84
N ALA A 399 -25.75 0.42 -34.96
CA ALA A 399 -24.34 0.57 -35.31
C ALA A 399 -23.82 -0.51 -36.30
N PHE A 400 -24.49 -1.66 -36.39
CA PHE A 400 -24.17 -2.72 -37.35
C PHE A 400 -24.85 -2.59 -38.71
N HIS A 401 -25.72 -1.60 -38.91
CA HIS A 401 -26.49 -1.43 -40.14
C HIS A 401 -25.83 -0.50 -41.17
N ASP A 402 -24.74 0.21 -40.83
CA ASP A 402 -24.23 1.34 -41.62
C ASP A 402 -22.84 1.12 -42.26
N VAL A 403 -22.65 -0.02 -42.96
CA VAL A 403 -21.48 -0.22 -43.84
C VAL A 403 -21.94 -0.90 -45.12
N GLU A 404 -22.15 -0.10 -46.20
CA GLU A 404 -22.28 -0.34 -47.68
C GLU A 404 -22.47 -1.77 -48.27
N SER A 405 -22.82 -2.74 -47.45
CA SER A 405 -22.79 -4.19 -47.61
C SER A 405 -23.80 -4.71 -46.58
N CYS A 406 -25.09 -4.56 -46.90
CA CYS A 406 -26.21 -5.13 -46.15
C CYS A 406 -26.19 -6.67 -46.22
N ASP A 407 -25.15 -7.29 -45.68
CA ASP A 407 -25.08 -8.72 -45.48
C ASP A 407 -25.87 -9.05 -44.20
N ALA A 408 -27.14 -9.40 -44.38
CA ALA A 408 -28.03 -9.77 -43.28
C ALA A 408 -27.44 -10.87 -42.39
N HIS A 409 -26.61 -11.77 -42.96
CA HIS A 409 -25.95 -12.83 -42.21
C HIS A 409 -24.86 -12.28 -41.28
N LYS A 410 -24.15 -11.22 -41.67
CA LYS A 410 -23.14 -10.57 -40.82
C LYS A 410 -23.80 -9.82 -39.65
N ILE A 411 -24.96 -9.21 -39.89
CA ILE A 411 -25.75 -8.53 -38.84
C ILE A 411 -26.25 -9.54 -37.81
N GLU A 412 -26.90 -10.62 -38.25
CA GLU A 412 -27.38 -11.70 -37.38
C GLU A 412 -26.25 -12.28 -36.51
N LYS A 413 -25.10 -12.56 -37.12
CA LYS A 413 -23.92 -13.06 -36.39
C LYS A 413 -23.38 -12.07 -35.36
N ASN A 414 -23.41 -10.76 -35.64
CA ASN A 414 -22.98 -9.73 -34.69
C ASN A 414 -23.96 -9.61 -33.51
N GLU A 415 -25.26 -9.70 -33.77
CA GLU A 415 -26.28 -9.72 -32.71
C GLU A 415 -26.15 -10.97 -31.83
N GLU A 416 -25.97 -12.15 -32.44
CA GLU A 416 -25.69 -13.40 -31.71
C GLU A 416 -24.44 -13.27 -30.83
N PHE A 417 -23.36 -12.67 -31.35
CA PHE A 417 -22.15 -12.42 -30.57
C PHE A 417 -22.42 -11.52 -29.36
N LEU A 418 -23.13 -10.41 -29.54
CA LEU A 418 -23.47 -9.51 -28.43
C LEU A 418 -24.33 -10.19 -27.36
N GLN A 419 -25.28 -11.03 -27.77
CA GLN A 419 -26.14 -11.78 -26.85
C GLN A 419 -25.37 -12.88 -26.10
N ALA A 420 -24.30 -13.41 -26.70
CA ALA A 420 -23.43 -14.40 -26.06
C ALA A 420 -22.46 -13.79 -25.04
N LEU A 421 -22.19 -12.47 -25.10
CA LEU A 421 -21.35 -11.80 -24.11
C LEU A 421 -21.99 -11.86 -22.72
N ASN A 422 -21.18 -12.19 -21.73
CA ASN A 422 -21.57 -12.20 -20.33
C ASN A 422 -20.40 -11.80 -19.43
N VAL A 423 -20.71 -11.53 -18.16
CA VAL A 423 -19.72 -11.06 -17.17
C VAL A 423 -18.56 -12.05 -17.01
N PRO A 424 -18.76 -13.38 -16.84
CA PRO A 424 -17.66 -14.34 -16.80
C PRO A 424 -16.72 -14.29 -18.00
N ILE A 425 -17.25 -14.22 -19.23
CA ILE A 425 -16.44 -14.14 -20.46
C ILE A 425 -15.59 -12.87 -20.47
N LEU A 426 -16.17 -11.73 -20.10
CA LEU A 426 -15.44 -10.45 -20.08
C LEU A 426 -14.33 -10.44 -19.05
N ILE A 427 -14.60 -10.91 -17.83
CA ILE A 427 -13.58 -10.96 -16.77
C ILE A 427 -12.47 -11.93 -17.16
N ALA A 428 -12.82 -13.12 -17.69
CA ALA A 428 -11.82 -14.07 -18.16
C ALA A 428 -10.96 -13.48 -19.30
N THR A 429 -11.59 -12.80 -20.26
CA THR A 429 -10.89 -12.13 -21.36
C THR A 429 -9.93 -11.06 -20.83
N ARG A 430 -10.37 -10.26 -19.85
CA ARG A 430 -9.51 -9.24 -19.23
C ARG A 430 -8.34 -9.87 -18.47
N CYS A 431 -8.57 -10.93 -17.70
CA CYS A 431 -7.50 -11.66 -17.01
C CYS A 431 -6.46 -12.21 -18.01
N GLN A 432 -6.89 -12.73 -19.16
CA GLN A 432 -5.99 -13.17 -20.24
C GLN A 432 -5.17 -12.02 -20.80
N GLN A 433 -5.78 -10.86 -21.05
CA GLN A 433 -5.06 -9.67 -21.52
C GLN A 433 -4.01 -9.20 -20.51
N VAL A 434 -4.34 -9.16 -19.22
CA VAL A 434 -3.39 -8.79 -18.17
C VAL A 434 -2.25 -9.81 -18.07
N LEU A 435 -2.54 -11.11 -18.12
CA LEU A 435 -1.51 -12.16 -18.14
C LEU A 435 -0.58 -12.04 -19.35
N ALA A 436 -1.11 -11.70 -20.53
CA ALA A 436 -0.31 -11.49 -21.73
C ALA A 436 0.63 -10.28 -21.64
N GLY A 437 0.39 -9.36 -20.70
CA GLY A 437 1.30 -8.25 -20.39
C GLY A 437 2.59 -8.67 -19.68
N PHE A 438 2.60 -9.84 -19.03
CA PHE A 438 3.81 -10.38 -18.42
C PHE A 438 4.71 -11.01 -19.49
N SER A 439 6.00 -10.64 -19.49
CA SER A 439 6.98 -11.16 -20.45
C SER A 439 7.45 -12.59 -20.18
N THR A 440 7.03 -13.18 -19.06
CA THR A 440 7.43 -14.50 -18.55
C THR A 440 6.20 -15.30 -18.16
N SER A 441 6.26 -16.64 -18.18
CA SER A 441 5.17 -17.48 -17.67
C SER A 441 5.17 -17.58 -16.14
N LEU A 442 4.14 -18.17 -15.54
CA LEU A 442 4.13 -18.46 -14.10
C LEU A 442 5.16 -19.56 -13.76
N GLU A 443 5.23 -20.61 -14.56
CA GLU A 443 6.12 -21.76 -14.36
C GLU A 443 7.60 -21.36 -14.47
N ASP A 444 7.94 -20.49 -15.43
CA ASP A 444 9.30 -19.98 -15.59
C ASP A 444 9.76 -19.19 -14.36
N ASP A 445 8.86 -18.35 -13.81
CA ASP A 445 9.15 -17.56 -12.61
C ASP A 445 9.25 -18.42 -11.35
N GLU A 446 8.35 -19.40 -11.17
CA GLU A 446 8.40 -20.35 -10.06
C GLU A 446 9.69 -21.17 -10.05
N LYS A 447 10.23 -21.48 -11.23
CA LYS A 447 11.55 -22.11 -11.33
C LYS A 447 12.69 -21.12 -11.06
N ALA A 448 12.59 -19.89 -11.56
CA ALA A 448 13.62 -18.88 -11.39
C ALA A 448 13.80 -18.47 -9.91
N VAL A 449 12.70 -18.35 -9.16
CA VAL A 449 12.72 -17.85 -7.78
C VAL A 449 13.52 -18.72 -6.81
N GLU A 450 13.65 -20.03 -7.07
CA GLU A 450 14.43 -20.96 -6.26
C GLU A 450 15.93 -20.56 -6.18
N THR A 451 16.45 -20.01 -7.27
CA THR A 451 17.88 -19.64 -7.40
C THR A 451 18.11 -18.13 -7.37
N ALA A 452 17.07 -17.32 -7.59
CA ALA A 452 17.15 -15.88 -7.57
C ALA A 452 17.57 -15.33 -6.19
N ARG A 453 18.19 -14.15 -6.18
CA ARG A 453 18.64 -13.45 -4.97
C ARG A 453 18.36 -11.95 -5.09
N GLY A 454 18.34 -11.25 -3.96
CA GLY A 454 18.15 -9.80 -3.89
C GLY A 454 16.87 -9.32 -4.56
N ASN A 455 16.93 -8.14 -5.18
CA ASN A 455 15.78 -7.45 -5.78
C ASN A 455 15.08 -8.29 -6.85
N TYR A 456 15.83 -9.06 -7.64
CA TYR A 456 15.25 -9.93 -8.66
C TYR A 456 14.37 -11.03 -8.06
N LYS A 457 14.79 -11.61 -6.92
CA LYS A 457 13.96 -12.57 -6.17
C LYS A 457 12.67 -11.91 -5.68
N THR A 458 12.77 -10.70 -5.11
CA THR A 458 11.58 -9.96 -4.64
C THR A 458 10.62 -9.63 -5.78
N ALA A 459 11.13 -9.23 -6.95
CA ALA A 459 10.32 -8.98 -8.14
C ALA A 459 9.63 -10.25 -8.67
N LEU A 460 10.34 -11.39 -8.66
CA LEU A 460 9.78 -12.70 -8.96
C LEU A 460 8.66 -13.09 -8.00
N GLU A 461 8.90 -13.02 -6.69
CA GLU A 461 7.90 -13.33 -5.65
C GLU A 461 6.64 -12.47 -5.82
N TYR A 462 6.82 -11.18 -6.11
CA TYR A 462 5.73 -10.25 -6.41
C TYR A 462 4.89 -10.70 -7.61
N ARG A 463 5.51 -10.87 -8.79
CA ARG A 463 4.78 -11.16 -10.02
C ARG A 463 4.21 -12.57 -10.08
N ILE A 464 4.84 -13.54 -9.40
CA ILE A 464 4.27 -14.88 -9.16
C ILE A 464 2.93 -14.74 -8.42
N GLY A 465 2.86 -13.92 -7.37
CA GLY A 465 1.63 -13.63 -6.64
C GLY A 465 0.52 -13.11 -7.57
N LYS A 466 0.84 -12.10 -8.37
CA LYS A 466 -0.11 -11.50 -9.34
C LYS A 466 -0.61 -12.49 -10.39
N LYS A 467 0.29 -13.28 -10.98
CA LYS A 467 -0.07 -14.33 -11.95
C LYS A 467 -0.94 -15.41 -11.32
N ARG A 468 -0.66 -15.85 -10.10
CA ARG A 468 -1.49 -16.84 -9.39
C ARG A 468 -2.92 -16.34 -9.16
N ILE A 469 -3.09 -15.07 -8.79
CA ILE A 469 -4.42 -14.46 -8.67
C ILE A 469 -5.17 -14.51 -10.01
N LEU A 470 -4.51 -14.11 -11.11
CA LEU A 470 -5.11 -14.14 -12.45
C LEU A 470 -5.46 -15.56 -12.91
N HIS A 471 -4.57 -16.54 -12.72
CA HIS A 471 -4.84 -17.94 -13.07
C HIS A 471 -6.00 -18.52 -12.26
N SER A 472 -6.09 -18.20 -10.96
CA SER A 472 -7.20 -18.62 -10.10
C SER A 472 -8.54 -18.04 -10.61
N ALA A 473 -8.57 -16.74 -10.92
CA ALA A 473 -9.74 -16.08 -11.48
C ALA A 473 -10.14 -16.67 -12.85
N LEU A 474 -9.18 -16.93 -13.74
CA LEU A 474 -9.44 -17.57 -15.03
C LEU A 474 -10.07 -18.95 -14.88
N ALA A 475 -9.52 -19.79 -14.01
CA ALA A 475 -10.06 -21.12 -13.77
C ALA A 475 -11.53 -21.03 -13.28
N HIS A 476 -11.82 -20.07 -12.40
CA HIS A 476 -13.17 -19.83 -11.90
C HIS A 476 -14.15 -19.40 -13.01
N PHE A 477 -13.80 -18.38 -13.80
CA PHE A 477 -14.73 -17.80 -14.78
C PHE A 477 -14.85 -18.60 -16.08
N ILE A 478 -13.82 -19.33 -16.49
CA ILE A 478 -13.92 -20.27 -17.62
C ILE A 478 -14.93 -21.38 -17.29
N LEU A 479 -14.92 -21.89 -16.06
CA LEU A 479 -15.90 -22.91 -15.63
C LEU A 479 -17.34 -22.36 -15.57
N GLN A 480 -17.52 -21.06 -15.32
CA GLN A 480 -18.85 -20.43 -15.33
C GLN A 480 -19.35 -20.06 -16.74
N ALA A 481 -18.43 -19.91 -17.70
CA ALA A 481 -18.76 -19.57 -19.08
C ALA A 481 -19.10 -20.79 -19.96
N GLN A 482 -18.78 -22.00 -19.49
CA GLN A 482 -19.16 -23.29 -20.09
C GLN A 482 -20.54 -23.73 -19.59
#